data_AF-A0A352N1H7-F1
#
_entry.id   AF-A0A352N1H7-F1
#
_cell.length_a   1.000
_cell.length_b   1.000
_cell.length_c   1.000
_cell.angle_alpha   90.00
_cell.angle_beta   90.00
_cell.angle_gamma   90.00
#
_symmetry.space_group_name_H-M   'P 1'
#
loop_
_entity.id
_entity.type
_entity.pdbx_description
1 polymer ?
#
loop_
_entity_poly.entity_id
_entity_poly.type
_entity_poly.pdbx_seq_one_letter_code
_entity_poly.pdbx_strand_id
1 'polypeptide(L)'
;MKQRLRKVLRFSLVLGLTLILAGTVFIRWGNDIARVLENNKPSRSIGSTKDGKLVNGKRLPTSGINFTAYGYFLIALGRNSLNDKVRVVVLDAYDIMEQSYPSVHFVYGECSWPSGGRIRPHATHRNGLSIDFMVPVKTVKGPSVLSTSIFNKYGYSLEFDEKGYCASQKCYIDFEAMAAHLIALHKAAEKHGLRIWRVIFAPELQPYLLKTEIGSDIEKTVRFSKERPWVRHDEHYHVDFVNPDEEEAIP
;
A
#
# COMPACT_ATOMS: atom_id res chain seq x y z
N MET A 1 40.10 -25.23 29.86
CA MET A 1 39.46 -25.28 28.52
C MET A 1 37.92 -25.30 28.57
N LYS A 2 37.26 -26.23 29.28
CA LYS A 2 35.79 -26.34 29.35
C LYS A 2 35.05 -25.09 29.87
N GLN A 3 35.58 -24.39 30.87
CA GLN A 3 34.93 -23.19 31.43
C GLN A 3 34.99 -21.98 30.47
N ARG A 4 36.10 -21.80 29.75
CA ARG A 4 36.25 -20.77 28.72
C ARG A 4 35.30 -21.03 27.55
N LEU A 5 35.19 -22.29 27.11
CA LEU A 5 34.24 -22.70 26.08
C LEU A 5 32.78 -22.44 26.50
N ARG A 6 32.41 -22.77 27.75
CA ARG A 6 31.08 -22.48 28.30
C ARG A 6 30.77 -20.97 28.37
N LYS A 7 31.74 -20.13 28.73
CA LYS A 7 31.58 -18.67 28.74
C LYS A 7 31.36 -18.12 27.32
N VAL A 8 32.14 -18.59 26.35
CA VAL A 8 31.99 -18.21 24.93
C VAL A 8 30.62 -18.63 24.39
N LEU A 9 30.20 -19.88 24.63
CA LEU A 9 28.88 -20.37 24.22
C LEU A 9 27.74 -19.56 24.83
N ARG A 10 27.81 -19.23 26.13
CA ARG A 10 26.80 -18.38 26.80
C ARG A 10 26.78 -16.98 26.21
N PHE A 11 27.94 -16.38 25.97
CA PHE A 11 28.03 -15.06 25.35
C PHE A 11 27.43 -15.06 23.94
N SER A 12 27.80 -16.03 23.10
CA SER A 12 27.25 -16.17 21.75
C SER A 12 25.73 -16.38 21.76
N LEU A 13 25.21 -17.18 22.70
CA LEU A 13 23.78 -17.38 22.86
C LEU A 13 23.04 -16.10 23.26
N VAL A 14 23.56 -15.36 24.25
CA VAL A 14 22.97 -14.10 24.69
C VAL A 14 23.01 -13.06 23.58
N LEU A 15 24.13 -12.94 22.87
CA LEU A 15 24.25 -12.04 21.72
C LEU A 15 23.25 -12.42 20.62
N GLY A 16 23.15 -13.71 20.30
CA GLY A 16 22.18 -14.21 19.31
C GLY A 16 20.73 -13.88 19.69
N LEU A 17 20.34 -14.14 20.93
CA LEU A 17 18.99 -13.80 21.43
C LEU A 17 18.74 -12.29 21.40
N THR A 18 19.74 -11.48 21.74
CA THR A 18 19.63 -10.01 21.72
C THR A 18 19.42 -9.50 20.29
N LEU A 19 20.15 -10.03 19.31
CA LEU A 19 20.00 -9.67 17.90
C LEU A 19 18.64 -10.10 17.33
N ILE A 20 18.14 -11.28 17.71
CA ILE A 20 16.80 -11.75 17.32
C ILE A 20 15.72 -10.84 17.90
N LEU A 21 15.85 -10.46 19.18
CA LEU A 21 14.91 -9.54 19.82
C LEU A 21 14.94 -8.16 19.15
N ALA A 22 16.13 -7.59 18.94
CA ALA A 22 16.29 -6.31 18.27
C ALA A 22 15.74 -6.33 16.84
N GLY A 23 16.01 -7.39 16.09
CA GLY A 23 15.47 -7.61 14.75
C GLY A 23 13.94 -7.71 14.76
N THR A 24 13.37 -8.45 15.72
CA THR A 24 11.92 -8.57 15.89
C THR A 24 11.30 -7.21 16.21
N VAL A 25 11.93 -6.44 17.10
CA VAL A 25 11.46 -5.10 17.48
C VAL A 25 11.47 -4.16 16.29
N PHE A 26 12.58 -4.15 15.54
CA PHE A 26 12.71 -3.36 14.33
C PHE A 26 11.63 -3.72 13.30
N ILE A 27 11.37 -5.00 13.07
CA ILE A 27 10.36 -5.45 12.10
C ILE A 27 8.94 -5.07 12.56
N ARG A 28 8.62 -5.27 13.83
CA ARG A 28 7.24 -5.10 14.34
C ARG A 28 6.87 -3.66 14.62
N TRP A 29 7.81 -2.85 15.13
CA TRP A 29 7.54 -1.48 15.58
C TRP A 29 8.45 -0.44 14.93
N GLY A 30 9.45 -0.83 14.14
CA GLY A 30 10.41 0.11 13.56
C GLY A 30 9.76 1.16 12.67
N ASN A 31 8.70 0.80 11.93
CA ASN A 31 7.95 1.77 11.12
C ASN A 31 7.25 2.82 12.01
N ASP A 32 6.52 2.41 13.03
CA ASP A 32 5.78 3.35 13.89
C ASP A 32 6.71 4.18 14.78
N ILE A 33 7.83 3.62 15.24
CA ILE A 33 8.90 4.36 15.91
C ILE A 33 9.47 5.41 14.96
N ALA A 34 9.80 5.04 13.72
CA ALA A 34 10.29 5.98 12.72
C ALA A 34 9.28 7.08 12.42
N ARG A 35 7.97 6.74 12.38
CA ARG A 35 6.87 7.69 12.17
C ARG A 35 6.78 8.72 13.29
N VAL A 36 6.93 8.31 14.56
CA VAL A 36 6.95 9.23 15.71
C VAL A 36 8.14 10.20 15.64
N LEU A 37 9.24 9.78 15.03
CA LEU A 37 10.46 10.59 14.85
C LEU A 37 10.47 11.41 13.56
N GLU A 38 9.39 11.40 12.77
CA GLU A 38 9.30 12.20 11.55
C GLU A 38 9.38 13.70 11.85
N ASN A 39 10.07 14.44 10.98
CA ASN A 39 10.04 15.90 11.06
C ASN A 39 8.63 16.43 10.73
N ASN A 40 8.30 17.63 11.21
CA ASN A 40 7.03 18.29 10.96
C ASN A 40 6.99 19.16 9.69
N LYS A 41 8.07 19.17 8.88
CA LYS A 41 8.11 19.98 7.67
C LYS A 41 7.16 19.38 6.61
N PRO A 42 6.51 20.23 5.79
CA PRO A 42 5.67 19.74 4.70
C PRO A 42 6.49 18.94 3.69
N SER A 43 5.86 17.96 3.06
CA SER A 43 6.48 17.19 2.00
C SER A 43 6.54 17.98 0.69
N ARG A 44 7.52 17.65 -0.15
CA ARG A 44 7.56 18.12 -1.54
C ARG A 44 7.83 16.96 -2.46
N SER A 45 6.92 16.74 -3.41
CA SER A 45 7.10 15.83 -4.53
C SER A 45 7.83 16.58 -5.64
N ILE A 46 8.92 16.03 -6.16
CA ILE A 46 9.73 16.66 -7.21
C ILE A 46 9.84 15.68 -8.37
N GLY A 47 9.58 16.16 -9.59
CA GLY A 47 9.59 15.33 -10.79
C GLY A 47 8.40 14.37 -10.88
N SER A 48 8.47 13.43 -11.81
CA SER A 48 7.37 12.51 -12.12
C SER A 48 7.37 11.27 -11.21
N THR A 49 6.29 10.48 -11.27
CA THR A 49 6.21 9.21 -10.53
C THR A 49 7.27 8.20 -11.00
N LYS A 50 7.78 8.32 -12.23
CA LYS A 50 8.81 7.45 -12.83
C LYS A 50 10.23 8.01 -12.74
N ASP A 51 10.37 9.32 -12.54
CA ASP A 51 11.66 9.99 -12.38
C ASP A 51 11.50 11.21 -11.46
N GLY A 52 11.65 10.96 -10.17
CA GLY A 52 11.36 11.96 -9.16
C GLY A 52 11.98 11.64 -7.80
N LYS A 53 11.73 12.54 -6.86
CA LYS A 53 12.22 12.52 -5.49
C LYS A 53 11.12 12.98 -4.55
N LEU A 54 11.18 12.54 -3.31
CA LEU A 54 10.33 13.00 -2.23
C LEU A 54 11.19 13.69 -1.18
N VAL A 55 10.83 14.90 -0.80
CA VAL A 55 11.45 15.63 0.31
C VAL A 55 10.51 15.60 1.49
N ASN A 56 11.04 15.33 2.69
CA ASN A 56 10.27 15.18 3.93
C ASN A 56 9.10 14.18 3.81
N GLY A 57 9.32 13.04 3.14
CA GLY A 57 8.30 12.02 2.98
C GLY A 57 7.77 11.49 4.30
N LYS A 58 6.50 11.07 4.28
CA LYS A 58 5.73 10.68 5.46
C LYS A 58 5.28 9.23 5.35
N ARG A 59 5.57 8.43 6.36
CA ARG A 59 5.18 7.02 6.42
C ARG A 59 3.71 6.88 6.79
N LEU A 60 3.06 5.89 6.20
CA LEU A 60 1.79 5.37 6.70
C LEU A 60 1.99 4.61 8.03
N PRO A 61 1.00 4.62 8.93
CA PRO A 61 0.98 3.74 10.09
C PRO A 61 1.04 2.27 9.67
N THR A 62 1.65 1.41 10.51
CA THR A 62 1.70 -0.03 10.22
C THR A 62 0.31 -0.66 10.11
N SER A 63 -0.64 -0.20 10.91
CA SER A 63 -2.04 -0.61 10.89
C SER A 63 -2.95 0.46 11.48
N GLY A 64 -4.25 0.33 11.20
CA GLY A 64 -5.34 1.08 11.82
C GLY A 64 -6.52 0.15 12.11
N ILE A 65 -7.71 0.72 12.33
CA ILE A 65 -8.92 -0.05 12.71
C ILE A 65 -9.31 -1.04 11.60
N ASN A 66 -9.32 -0.58 10.35
CA ASN A 66 -9.76 -1.33 9.19
C ASN A 66 -8.66 -1.50 8.11
N PHE A 67 -7.38 -1.32 8.46
CA PHE A 67 -6.29 -1.55 7.50
C PHE A 67 -5.00 -2.05 8.15
N THR A 68 -4.17 -2.72 7.35
CA THR A 68 -2.79 -3.10 7.71
C THR A 68 -1.84 -2.93 6.52
N ALA A 69 -0.55 -2.80 6.79
CA ALA A 69 0.48 -2.88 5.78
C ALA A 69 0.62 -4.29 5.20
N TYR A 70 0.98 -4.38 3.92
CA TYR A 70 1.28 -5.63 3.22
C TYR A 70 2.51 -6.38 3.77
N GLY A 71 3.46 -5.71 4.43
CA GLY A 71 4.68 -6.35 4.91
C GLY A 71 5.47 -5.54 5.93
N TYR A 72 5.50 -6.00 7.18
CA TYR A 72 6.20 -5.39 8.31
C TYR A 72 7.67 -5.08 8.05
N PHE A 73 8.42 -6.01 7.44
CA PHE A 73 9.84 -5.80 7.14
C PHE A 73 10.04 -4.68 6.10
N LEU A 74 9.24 -4.65 5.04
CA LEU A 74 9.39 -3.68 3.96
C LEU A 74 9.01 -2.25 4.40
N ILE A 75 7.96 -2.12 5.23
CA ILE A 75 7.60 -0.83 5.80
C ILE A 75 8.61 -0.39 6.87
N ALA A 76 9.24 -1.29 7.63
CA ALA A 76 10.30 -0.90 8.56
C ALA A 76 11.47 -0.23 7.81
N LEU A 77 11.79 -0.71 6.60
CA LEU A 77 12.76 -0.07 5.69
C LEU A 77 12.27 1.27 5.11
N GLY A 78 10.97 1.57 5.18
CA GLY A 78 10.39 2.86 4.78
C GLY A 78 9.76 2.90 3.40
N ARG A 79 9.47 1.75 2.80
CA ARG A 79 8.84 1.66 1.48
C ARG A 79 7.35 2.04 1.45
N ASN A 80 6.81 2.54 2.57
CA ASN A 80 5.45 3.03 2.75
C ASN A 80 5.40 4.56 2.94
N SER A 81 6.34 5.30 2.34
CA SER A 81 6.39 6.76 2.47
C SER A 81 5.67 7.45 1.32
N LEU A 82 4.97 8.54 1.63
CA LEU A 82 4.15 9.32 0.71
C LEU A 82 4.40 10.82 0.90
N ASN A 83 3.91 11.60 -0.05
CA ASN A 83 3.63 13.01 0.18
C ASN A 83 2.65 13.16 1.36
N ASP A 84 2.85 14.17 2.21
CA ASP A 84 2.03 14.39 3.40
C ASP A 84 0.54 14.53 3.10
N LYS A 85 0.16 15.25 2.02
CA LYS A 85 -1.23 15.34 1.59
C LYS A 85 -1.79 13.97 1.17
N VAL A 86 -1.02 13.19 0.40
CA VAL A 86 -1.45 11.85 -0.04
C VAL A 86 -1.61 10.92 1.17
N ARG A 87 -0.72 10.99 2.16
CA ARG A 87 -0.89 10.25 3.42
C ARG A 87 -2.22 10.58 4.10
N VAL A 88 -2.56 11.87 4.20
CA VAL A 88 -3.83 12.30 4.81
C VAL A 88 -5.02 11.78 4.00
N VAL A 89 -4.98 11.86 2.68
CA VAL A 89 -6.04 11.30 1.80
C VAL A 89 -6.28 9.82 2.05
N VAL A 90 -5.21 9.04 2.17
CA VAL A 90 -5.31 7.59 2.42
C VAL A 90 -5.93 7.31 3.78
N LEU A 91 -5.53 8.05 4.83
CA LEU A 91 -6.08 7.86 6.17
C LEU A 91 -7.55 8.30 6.25
N ASP A 92 -7.91 9.45 5.67
CA ASP A 92 -9.30 9.91 5.60
C ASP A 92 -10.18 8.91 4.81
N ALA A 93 -9.64 8.29 3.74
CA ALA A 93 -10.35 7.26 3.01
C ALA A 93 -10.61 6.02 3.87
N TYR A 94 -9.64 5.61 4.70
CA TYR A 94 -9.86 4.54 5.67
C TYR A 94 -10.89 4.90 6.73
N ASP A 95 -10.93 6.12 7.23
CA ASP A 95 -11.95 6.59 8.18
C ASP A 95 -13.36 6.56 7.54
N ILE A 96 -13.48 6.93 6.26
CA ILE A 96 -14.74 6.81 5.50
C ILE A 96 -15.16 5.34 5.38
N MET A 97 -14.20 4.47 5.06
CA MET A 97 -14.46 3.04 4.89
C MET A 97 -14.77 2.33 6.21
N GLU A 98 -14.22 2.78 7.34
CA GLU A 98 -14.55 2.25 8.66
C GLU A 98 -16.03 2.47 8.96
N GLN A 99 -16.55 3.64 8.63
CA GLN A 99 -17.95 4.00 8.86
C GLN A 99 -18.90 3.28 7.90
N SER A 100 -18.51 3.14 6.64
CA SER A 100 -19.40 2.67 5.57
C SER A 100 -19.31 1.16 5.34
N TYR A 101 -18.14 0.56 5.58
CA TYR A 101 -17.84 -0.87 5.37
C TYR A 101 -17.04 -1.45 6.56
N PRO A 102 -17.56 -1.39 7.80
CA PRO A 102 -16.81 -1.73 9.02
C PRO A 102 -16.30 -3.18 9.08
N SER A 103 -16.90 -4.08 8.30
CA SER A 103 -16.49 -5.50 8.22
C SER A 103 -15.32 -5.75 7.26
N VAL A 104 -14.93 -4.76 6.45
CA VAL A 104 -13.84 -4.89 5.48
C VAL A 104 -12.54 -4.43 6.12
N HIS A 105 -11.48 -5.23 5.95
CA HIS A 105 -10.14 -4.85 6.40
C HIS A 105 -9.18 -4.83 5.21
N PHE A 106 -8.63 -3.65 4.93
CA PHE A 106 -7.80 -3.36 3.78
C PHE A 106 -6.33 -3.71 4.03
N VAL A 107 -5.62 -4.00 2.94
CA VAL A 107 -4.17 -4.15 2.98
C VAL A 107 -3.56 -3.16 1.98
N TYR A 108 -2.80 -2.19 2.47
CA TYR A 108 -2.07 -1.28 1.57
C TYR A 108 -0.71 -1.89 1.18
N GLY A 109 -0.29 -1.64 -0.05
CA GLY A 109 0.92 -2.15 -0.67
C GLY A 109 2.09 -1.16 -0.64
N GLU A 110 2.90 -1.22 -1.69
CA GLU A 110 4.07 -0.38 -1.85
C GLU A 110 3.72 1.11 -2.03
N CYS A 111 4.60 1.99 -1.51
CA CYS A 111 4.61 3.42 -1.78
C CYS A 111 6.04 3.85 -2.22
N SER A 112 6.50 5.03 -1.81
CA SER A 112 7.88 5.49 -2.03
C SER A 112 8.81 5.21 -0.86
N TRP A 113 10.11 5.38 -1.09
CA TRP A 113 11.08 5.64 -0.03
C TRP A 113 10.80 6.98 0.68
N PRO A 114 11.29 7.21 1.92
CA PRO A 114 11.13 8.50 2.60
C PRO A 114 11.74 9.68 1.84
N SER A 115 12.79 9.40 1.04
CA SER A 115 13.45 10.34 0.15
C SER A 115 12.99 10.22 -1.32
N GLY A 116 12.05 9.33 -1.62
CA GLY A 116 11.67 8.98 -2.99
C GLY A 116 12.82 8.35 -3.79
N GLY A 117 12.84 8.57 -5.10
CA GLY A 117 13.82 7.98 -6.00
C GLY A 117 13.48 6.54 -6.38
N ARG A 118 14.41 5.88 -7.10
CA ARG A 118 14.17 4.56 -7.70
C ARG A 118 13.96 3.49 -6.64
N ILE A 119 12.83 2.78 -6.74
CA ILE A 119 12.48 1.64 -5.88
C ILE A 119 12.35 0.38 -6.73
N ARG A 120 13.35 -0.52 -6.69
CA ARG A 120 13.25 -1.79 -7.42
C ARG A 120 12.22 -2.73 -6.77
N PRO A 121 11.45 -3.51 -7.55
CA PRO A 121 11.47 -3.60 -9.02
C PRO A 121 10.56 -2.58 -9.74
N HIS A 122 9.84 -1.72 -9.03
CA HIS A 122 8.87 -0.78 -9.61
C HIS A 122 9.52 0.26 -10.53
N ALA A 123 8.80 0.61 -11.59
CA ALA A 123 9.19 1.70 -12.48
C ALA A 123 8.79 3.08 -11.91
N THR A 124 7.66 3.13 -11.20
CA THR A 124 7.02 4.32 -10.61
C THR A 124 7.41 4.49 -9.13
N HIS A 125 6.54 5.08 -8.29
CA HIS A 125 6.70 5.20 -6.84
C HIS A 125 7.89 6.06 -6.40
N ARG A 126 8.33 7.03 -7.22
CA ARG A 126 9.55 7.80 -6.92
C ARG A 126 9.35 9.13 -6.21
N ASN A 127 8.16 9.73 -6.26
CA ASN A 127 7.94 11.10 -5.77
C ASN A 127 6.89 11.19 -4.66
N GLY A 128 6.41 10.08 -4.10
CA GLY A 128 5.41 10.06 -3.03
C GLY A 128 3.96 10.31 -3.46
N LEU A 129 3.67 10.32 -4.76
CA LEU A 129 2.32 10.51 -5.31
C LEU A 129 1.68 9.22 -5.83
N SER A 130 2.26 8.07 -5.52
CA SER A 130 1.76 6.76 -5.93
C SER A 130 1.65 5.83 -4.73
N ILE A 131 0.63 4.99 -4.71
CA ILE A 131 0.41 3.94 -3.71
C ILE A 131 -0.25 2.73 -4.37
N ASP A 132 0.20 1.54 -3.99
CA ASP A 132 -0.49 0.30 -4.30
C ASP A 132 -1.44 -0.05 -3.16
N PHE A 133 -2.59 -0.64 -3.50
CA PHE A 133 -3.49 -1.27 -2.55
C PHE A 133 -3.76 -2.68 -3.00
N MET A 134 -3.63 -3.65 -2.09
CA MET A 134 -4.07 -5.01 -2.39
C MET A 134 -5.58 -5.00 -2.60
N VAL A 135 -6.06 -5.85 -3.51
CA VAL A 135 -7.51 -6.00 -3.71
C VAL A 135 -8.16 -6.48 -2.40
N PRO A 136 -9.25 -5.84 -1.93
CA PRO A 136 -10.05 -6.40 -0.86
C PRO A 136 -10.65 -7.72 -1.34
N VAL A 137 -10.81 -8.68 -0.43
CA VAL A 137 -11.28 -10.03 -0.79
C VAL A 137 -12.41 -10.50 0.10
N LYS A 138 -13.17 -11.46 -0.41
CA LYS A 138 -14.21 -12.17 0.32
C LYS A 138 -14.15 -13.66 0.04
N THR A 139 -14.67 -14.43 0.97
CA THR A 139 -14.90 -15.86 0.82
C THR A 139 -16.40 -16.13 0.82
N VAL A 140 -16.79 -17.39 0.72
CA VAL A 140 -18.18 -17.81 0.94
C VAL A 140 -18.73 -17.44 2.33
N LYS A 141 -17.85 -17.10 3.29
CA LYS A 141 -18.21 -16.68 4.65
C LYS A 141 -18.37 -15.16 4.80
N GLY A 142 -18.13 -14.38 3.74
CA GLY A 142 -18.14 -12.92 3.78
C GLY A 142 -16.75 -12.29 3.62
N PRO A 143 -16.58 -11.01 4.03
CA PRO A 143 -15.31 -10.28 3.92
C PRO A 143 -14.14 -11.03 4.55
N SER A 144 -12.96 -10.89 3.95
CA SER A 144 -11.72 -11.53 4.40
C SER A 144 -10.55 -10.58 4.15
N VAL A 145 -9.42 -10.88 4.79
CA VAL A 145 -8.16 -10.16 4.58
C VAL A 145 -7.31 -10.94 3.59
N LEU A 146 -6.71 -10.24 2.62
CA LEU A 146 -5.76 -10.87 1.71
C LEU A 146 -4.49 -11.25 2.49
N SER A 147 -4.12 -12.53 2.49
CA SER A 147 -2.95 -12.98 3.22
C SER A 147 -1.67 -12.59 2.48
N THR A 148 -0.82 -11.78 3.12
CA THR A 148 0.47 -11.36 2.58
C THR A 148 1.62 -11.94 3.40
N SER A 149 2.65 -12.44 2.73
CA SER A 149 3.84 -12.99 3.38
C SER A 149 5.05 -12.97 2.44
N ILE A 150 6.26 -13.18 2.96
CA ILE A 150 7.45 -13.29 2.11
C ILE A 150 7.32 -14.40 1.04
N PHE A 151 6.53 -15.46 1.30
CA PHE A 151 6.35 -16.60 0.39
C PHE A 151 5.50 -16.27 -0.84
N ASN A 152 4.60 -15.28 -0.73
CA ASN A 152 3.81 -14.80 -1.87
C ASN A 152 4.22 -13.39 -2.30
N LYS A 153 5.50 -13.04 -2.08
CA LYS A 153 6.06 -11.71 -2.33
C LYS A 153 5.19 -10.58 -1.76
N TYR A 154 4.67 -10.80 -0.55
CA TYR A 154 3.79 -9.89 0.18
C TYR A 154 2.47 -9.57 -0.56
N GLY A 155 1.93 -10.54 -1.30
CA GLY A 155 0.70 -10.39 -2.10
C GLY A 155 0.97 -10.32 -3.60
N TYR A 156 2.09 -9.73 -4.02
CA TYR A 156 2.48 -9.51 -5.43
C TYR A 156 2.83 -10.76 -6.25
N SER A 157 2.61 -11.96 -5.71
CA SER A 157 2.68 -13.21 -6.49
C SER A 157 1.41 -14.04 -6.35
N LEU A 158 0.32 -13.44 -5.87
CA LEU A 158 -1.00 -14.01 -5.98
C LEU A 158 -1.51 -13.78 -7.40
N GLU A 159 -2.34 -14.69 -7.88
CA GLU A 159 -2.95 -14.61 -9.20
C GLU A 159 -4.46 -14.72 -9.02
N PHE A 160 -5.18 -13.81 -9.67
CA PHE A 160 -6.62 -13.82 -9.78
C PHE A 160 -7.00 -14.17 -11.23
N ASP A 161 -7.93 -15.10 -11.38
CA ASP A 161 -8.46 -15.44 -12.70
C ASP A 161 -9.30 -14.30 -13.29
N GLU A 162 -9.79 -14.46 -14.52
CA GLU A 162 -10.59 -13.45 -15.22
C GLU A 162 -11.95 -13.15 -14.56
N LYS A 163 -12.32 -13.85 -13.49
CA LYS A 163 -13.51 -13.62 -12.67
C LYS A 163 -13.17 -13.09 -11.29
N GLY A 164 -11.89 -12.83 -11.02
CA GLY A 164 -11.39 -12.35 -9.74
C GLY A 164 -11.33 -13.43 -8.66
N TYR A 165 -11.16 -14.70 -9.00
CA TYR A 165 -10.94 -15.77 -8.03
C TYR A 165 -9.45 -16.09 -7.87
N CYS A 166 -8.98 -16.19 -6.62
CA CYS A 166 -7.62 -16.62 -6.28
C CYS A 166 -7.64 -18.02 -5.68
N ALA A 167 -7.20 -19.02 -6.45
CA ALA A 167 -7.23 -20.42 -6.02
C ALA A 167 -6.34 -20.72 -4.81
N SER A 168 -5.18 -20.06 -4.69
CA SER A 168 -4.22 -20.29 -3.59
C SER A 168 -4.73 -19.78 -2.24
N GLN A 169 -5.60 -18.75 -2.26
CA GLN A 169 -6.21 -18.16 -1.07
C GLN A 169 -7.67 -18.58 -0.86
N LYS A 170 -8.29 -19.23 -1.86
CA LYS A 170 -9.71 -19.62 -1.88
C LYS A 170 -10.64 -18.43 -1.60
N CYS A 171 -10.36 -17.31 -2.25
CA CYS A 171 -11.11 -16.07 -2.10
C CYS A 171 -11.40 -15.43 -3.47
N TYR A 172 -12.36 -14.51 -3.47
CA TYR A 172 -12.72 -13.67 -4.61
C TYR A 172 -12.40 -12.22 -4.29
N ILE A 173 -12.09 -11.43 -5.32
CA ILE A 173 -12.04 -9.97 -5.21
C ILE A 173 -13.41 -9.46 -4.75
N ASP A 174 -13.39 -8.60 -3.75
CA ASP A 174 -14.57 -7.88 -3.32
C ASP A 174 -14.68 -6.56 -4.09
N PHE A 175 -15.22 -6.64 -5.31
CA PHE A 175 -15.34 -5.49 -6.21
C PHE A 175 -16.14 -4.33 -5.58
N GLU A 176 -17.17 -4.61 -4.78
CA GLU A 176 -17.95 -3.58 -4.08
C GLU A 176 -17.08 -2.81 -3.09
N ALA A 177 -16.31 -3.51 -2.26
CA ALA A 177 -15.39 -2.88 -1.32
C ALA A 177 -14.27 -2.09 -2.02
N MET A 178 -13.77 -2.61 -3.15
CA MET A 178 -12.76 -1.92 -3.97
C MET A 178 -13.33 -0.64 -4.58
N ALA A 179 -14.53 -0.68 -5.16
CA ALA A 179 -15.19 0.48 -5.72
C ALA A 179 -15.44 1.53 -4.63
N ALA A 180 -15.96 1.10 -3.47
CA ALA A 180 -16.23 2.01 -2.37
C ALA A 180 -14.96 2.71 -1.88
N HIS A 181 -13.85 1.97 -1.78
CA HIS A 181 -12.56 2.55 -1.39
C HIS A 181 -12.03 3.54 -2.43
N LEU A 182 -12.18 3.29 -3.74
CA LEU A 182 -11.80 4.26 -4.78
C LEU A 182 -12.62 5.55 -4.71
N ILE A 183 -13.93 5.47 -4.43
CA ILE A 183 -14.76 6.66 -4.19
C ILE A 183 -14.34 7.38 -2.91
N ALA A 184 -14.02 6.65 -1.83
CA ALA A 184 -13.52 7.24 -0.59
C ALA A 184 -12.20 7.99 -0.81
N LEU A 185 -11.26 7.38 -1.55
CA LEU A 185 -10.00 8.03 -1.94
C LEU A 185 -10.24 9.27 -2.78
N HIS A 186 -11.18 9.25 -3.73
CA HIS A 186 -11.51 10.42 -4.53
C HIS A 186 -12.07 11.56 -3.66
N LYS A 187 -13.08 11.28 -2.83
CA LYS A 187 -13.68 12.28 -1.93
C LYS A 187 -12.64 12.89 -0.99
N ALA A 188 -11.77 12.05 -0.43
CA ALA A 188 -10.67 12.49 0.41
C ALA A 188 -9.65 13.32 -0.38
N ALA A 189 -9.31 12.92 -1.61
CA ALA A 189 -8.40 13.68 -2.47
C ALA A 189 -8.93 15.08 -2.75
N GLU A 190 -10.19 15.22 -3.16
CA GLU A 190 -10.81 16.53 -3.42
C GLU A 190 -10.80 17.42 -2.18
N LYS A 191 -11.16 16.85 -1.01
CA LYS A 191 -11.12 17.55 0.28
C LYS A 191 -9.74 18.13 0.61
N HIS A 192 -8.66 17.45 0.20
CA HIS A 192 -7.27 17.83 0.48
C HIS A 192 -6.56 18.51 -0.72
N GLY A 193 -7.31 18.94 -1.73
CA GLY A 193 -6.78 19.65 -2.89
C GLY A 193 -5.87 18.78 -3.76
N LEU A 194 -6.19 17.49 -3.87
CA LEU A 194 -5.55 16.53 -4.75
C LEU A 194 -6.57 15.95 -5.72
N ARG A 195 -6.08 15.31 -6.78
CA ARG A 195 -6.91 14.53 -7.71
C ARG A 195 -6.30 13.15 -7.93
N ILE A 196 -7.16 12.15 -8.10
CA ILE A 196 -6.72 10.86 -8.66
C ILE A 196 -6.50 11.08 -10.16
N TRP A 197 -5.25 10.98 -10.60
CA TRP A 197 -4.90 11.10 -12.01
C TRP A 197 -5.19 9.80 -12.75
N ARG A 198 -4.77 8.66 -12.19
CA ARG A 198 -4.93 7.36 -12.82
C ARG A 198 -5.00 6.24 -11.79
N VAL A 199 -5.76 5.20 -12.13
CA VAL A 199 -5.72 3.90 -11.46
C VAL A 199 -5.27 2.81 -12.44
N ILE A 200 -4.32 1.98 -12.04
CA ILE A 200 -3.89 0.81 -12.81
C ILE A 200 -4.43 -0.42 -12.10
N PHE A 201 -5.31 -1.14 -12.79
CA PHE A 201 -5.91 -2.40 -12.37
C PHE A 201 -6.11 -3.26 -13.62
N ALA A 202 -6.06 -4.58 -13.49
CA ALA A 202 -6.11 -5.52 -14.60
C ALA A 202 -7.32 -5.23 -15.53
N PRO A 203 -7.10 -4.91 -16.82
CA PRO A 203 -8.17 -4.51 -17.74
C PRO A 203 -9.31 -5.53 -17.84
N GLU A 204 -9.01 -6.83 -17.72
CA GLU A 204 -10.00 -7.91 -17.72
C GLU A 204 -10.93 -7.90 -16.49
N LEU A 205 -10.50 -7.32 -15.37
CA LEU A 205 -11.26 -7.25 -14.12
C LEU A 205 -12.03 -5.93 -13.96
N GLN A 206 -11.63 -4.87 -14.67
CA GLN A 206 -12.33 -3.57 -14.65
C GLN A 206 -13.84 -3.68 -14.94
N PRO A 207 -14.33 -4.51 -15.89
CA PRO A 207 -15.77 -4.66 -16.13
C PRO A 207 -16.57 -5.16 -14.92
N TYR A 208 -15.96 -5.95 -14.02
CA TYR A 208 -16.63 -6.40 -12.79
C TYR A 208 -16.73 -5.26 -11.78
N LEU A 209 -15.68 -4.45 -11.67
CA LEU A 209 -15.69 -3.24 -10.85
C LEU A 209 -16.75 -2.23 -11.33
N LEU A 210 -16.90 -2.05 -12.64
CA LEU A 210 -17.89 -1.13 -13.22
C LEU A 210 -19.34 -1.67 -13.16
N LYS A 211 -19.53 -2.95 -12.88
CA LYS A 211 -20.85 -3.57 -12.66
C LYS A 211 -21.34 -3.50 -11.21
N THR A 212 -20.51 -3.00 -10.30
CA THR A 212 -20.89 -2.76 -8.90
C THR A 212 -22.02 -1.73 -8.80
N GLU A 213 -22.67 -1.66 -7.64
CA GLU A 213 -23.75 -0.71 -7.38
C GLU A 213 -23.35 0.74 -7.69
N ILE A 214 -22.10 1.09 -7.39
CA ILE A 214 -21.53 2.44 -7.59
C ILE A 214 -20.58 2.51 -8.80
N GLY A 215 -20.61 1.52 -9.69
CA GLY A 215 -19.70 1.45 -10.84
C GLY A 215 -19.82 2.64 -11.79
N SER A 216 -21.03 3.21 -11.93
CA SER A 216 -21.25 4.41 -12.75
C SER A 216 -20.60 5.68 -12.16
N ASP A 217 -20.47 5.75 -10.83
CA ASP A 217 -19.78 6.86 -10.17
C ASP A 217 -18.27 6.71 -10.31
N ILE A 218 -17.76 5.48 -10.24
CA ILE A 218 -16.35 5.17 -10.50
C ILE A 218 -15.93 5.64 -11.90
N GLU A 219 -16.72 5.37 -12.93
CA GLU A 219 -16.39 5.74 -14.31
C GLU A 219 -16.30 7.27 -14.52
N LYS A 220 -17.12 8.03 -13.80
CA LYS A 220 -17.09 9.51 -13.83
C LYS A 220 -15.90 10.08 -13.06
N THR A 221 -15.43 9.35 -12.06
CA THR A 221 -14.52 9.83 -11.03
C THR A 221 -13.06 9.45 -11.28
N VAL A 222 -12.83 8.23 -11.77
CA VAL A 222 -11.51 7.62 -11.89
C VAL A 222 -11.19 7.32 -13.34
N ARG A 223 -9.92 7.51 -13.72
CA ARG A 223 -9.41 7.09 -15.03
C ARG A 223 -8.58 5.82 -14.89
N PHE A 224 -9.07 4.71 -15.43
CA PHE A 224 -8.29 3.47 -15.48
C PHE A 224 -7.28 3.46 -16.62
N SER A 225 -6.10 2.90 -16.34
CA SER A 225 -5.17 2.48 -17.40
C SER A 225 -5.81 1.37 -18.24
N LYS A 226 -5.81 1.54 -19.55
CA LYS A 226 -6.33 0.54 -20.51
C LYS A 226 -5.24 -0.39 -21.05
N GLU A 227 -3.98 0.04 -20.97
CA GLU A 227 -2.84 -0.77 -21.41
C GLU A 227 -2.59 -1.92 -20.44
N ARG A 228 -2.18 -3.07 -20.99
CA ARG A 228 -1.75 -4.22 -20.18
C ARG A 228 -0.31 -4.00 -19.70
N PRO A 229 -0.07 -3.77 -18.40
CA PRO A 229 1.28 -3.73 -17.87
C PRO A 229 1.97 -5.09 -17.99
N TRP A 230 3.30 -5.10 -18.02
CA TRP A 230 4.10 -6.34 -18.07
C TRP A 230 3.89 -7.23 -16.84
N VAL A 231 3.69 -6.62 -15.67
CA VAL A 231 3.21 -7.29 -14.45
C VAL A 231 1.70 -7.12 -14.40
N ARG A 232 0.95 -8.22 -14.28
CA ARG A 232 -0.51 -8.14 -14.10
C ARG A 232 -0.81 -7.41 -12.79
N HIS A 233 -1.90 -6.64 -12.77
CA HIS A 233 -2.34 -5.86 -11.61
C HIS A 233 -3.71 -6.38 -11.20
N ASP A 234 -3.79 -7.69 -10.99
CA ASP A 234 -5.01 -8.43 -10.64
C ASP A 234 -5.10 -8.67 -9.13
N GLU A 235 -3.95 -8.64 -8.44
CA GLU A 235 -3.79 -8.77 -7.00
C GLU A 235 -3.75 -7.43 -6.25
N HIS A 236 -3.48 -6.32 -6.96
CA HIS A 236 -3.48 -4.97 -6.43
C HIS A 236 -3.95 -3.96 -7.47
N TYR A 237 -4.35 -2.78 -7.00
CA TYR A 237 -4.56 -1.62 -7.83
C TYR A 237 -3.62 -0.50 -7.40
N HIS A 238 -2.95 0.11 -8.39
CA HIS A 238 -2.04 1.23 -8.21
C HIS A 238 -2.80 2.53 -8.42
N VAL A 239 -2.67 3.48 -7.51
CA VAL A 239 -3.32 4.79 -7.59
C VAL A 239 -2.25 5.88 -7.69
N ASP A 240 -2.31 6.67 -8.76
CA ASP A 240 -1.51 7.87 -8.95
C ASP A 240 -2.34 9.12 -8.59
N PHE A 241 -1.80 9.95 -7.70
CA PHE A 241 -2.33 11.27 -7.36
C PHE A 241 -1.58 12.36 -8.10
N VAL A 242 -2.23 13.51 -8.26
CA VAL A 242 -1.61 14.73 -8.77
C VAL A 242 -2.06 15.92 -7.94
N ASN A 243 -1.15 16.89 -7.75
CA ASN A 243 -1.49 18.21 -7.25
C ASN A 243 -1.97 19.06 -8.45
N PRO A 244 -3.23 19.52 -8.50
CA PRO A 244 -3.74 20.32 -9.62
C PRO A 244 -2.93 21.59 -9.88
N ASP A 245 -2.28 22.17 -8.86
CA ASP A 245 -1.46 23.38 -9.02
C ASP A 245 -0.08 23.09 -9.65
N GLU A 246 0.28 21.81 -9.80
CA GLU A 246 1.57 21.34 -10.35
C GLU A 246 1.35 20.51 -11.65
N GLU A 247 0.24 20.78 -12.37
CA GLU A 247 -0.26 19.99 -13.50
C GLU A 247 0.67 19.90 -14.72
N GLU A 248 1.77 20.68 -14.76
CA GLU A 248 2.81 20.59 -15.79
C GLU A 248 3.60 19.26 -15.78
N ALA A 249 3.35 18.36 -14.81
CA ALA A 249 4.05 17.08 -14.67
C ALA A 249 3.19 15.84 -14.90
N ILE A 250 2.09 15.93 -15.67
CA ILE A 250 1.34 14.75 -16.15
C ILE A 250 2.02 14.21 -17.42
N PRO A 251 2.57 12.98 -17.41
CA PRO A 251 3.11 12.35 -18.62
C PRO A 251 2.02 11.83 -19.57
#